data_AF-A0A094EEU9-F1
#
_entry.id   AF-A0A094EEU9-F1
#
_cell.length_a   1.000
_cell.length_b   1.000
_cell.length_c   1.000
_cell.angle_alpha   90.00
_cell.angle_beta   90.00
_cell.angle_gamma   90.00
#
_symmetry.space_group_name_H-M   'P 1'
#
loop_
_entity.id
_entity.type
_entity.pdbx_description
1 polymer ?
#
loop_
_entity_poly.entity_id
_entity_poly.type
_entity_poly.pdbx_seq_one_letter_code
_entity_poly.pdbx_strand_id
1 'polypeptide(L)'
;MAPGRKRRAEVAPESSNEQSEDEGPRSTQRRRQNQPAEEEEEEEEYTQNGVDEPTVIDGDGDVEAGADPRGNSGLVMKLVRYALACEFGRVPIRREGIREKVFAKHGGRKFQQLFDEAQVQLEEKFGMQMVELPSKEKVTLKDRREALAAVQKAAATSTNRSYILKSTLPQKYNIPAIITPSHIPSASAESAYMGLYTLIVSIIMLNGGRISDEKLMRYLQRLNANVNTPVDTTELIFAKMQKQGYIVKIKDNANGTDITEWMVGPRGKIEVGAEGVKGLVETVYGDTAPDDLGVRLKASLGIKDGPERRERQVVEPEREEQGRGGRRRRADEAEEE
;
A
#
# COMPACT_ATOMS: atom_id res chain seq x y z
N MET A 1 47.54 -1.00 -72.66
CA MET A 1 48.97 -1.05 -72.30
C MET A 1 49.22 -2.31 -71.47
N ALA A 2 50.36 -2.99 -71.64
CA ALA A 2 50.89 -3.97 -70.68
C ALA A 2 51.85 -3.23 -69.69
N PRO A 3 52.50 -3.87 -68.70
CA PRO A 3 52.51 -5.28 -68.23
C PRO A 3 52.19 -5.38 -66.70
N GLY A 4 52.33 -6.49 -65.97
CA GLY A 4 52.54 -7.92 -66.28
C GLY A 4 53.24 -8.67 -65.13
N ARG A 5 53.54 -9.98 -65.35
CA ARG A 5 54.62 -10.80 -64.73
C ARG A 5 54.51 -11.08 -63.19
N LYS A 6 54.86 -12.28 -62.66
CA LYS A 6 55.54 -13.48 -63.21
C LYS A 6 55.28 -14.72 -62.32
N ARG A 7 54.97 -15.85 -62.97
CA ARG A 7 55.36 -17.26 -62.70
C ARG A 7 56.22 -17.57 -61.44
N ARG A 8 55.84 -18.65 -60.71
CA ARG A 8 56.55 -19.95 -60.73
C ARG A 8 55.61 -21.08 -60.29
N ALA A 9 55.83 -22.30 -60.79
CA ALA A 9 55.05 -23.50 -60.52
C ALA A 9 55.95 -24.68 -60.09
N GLU A 10 55.31 -25.70 -59.50
CA GLU A 10 55.72 -27.12 -59.32
C GLU A 10 57.04 -27.48 -58.62
N VAL A 11 56.95 -28.34 -57.60
CA VAL A 11 57.57 -29.69 -57.58
C VAL A 11 56.68 -30.66 -56.78
N ALA A 12 56.35 -31.80 -57.39
CA ALA A 12 56.12 -33.12 -56.78
C ALA A 12 57.19 -34.07 -57.42
N PRO A 13 57.45 -35.34 -57.00
CA PRO A 13 56.51 -36.29 -56.39
C PRO A 13 57.13 -37.32 -55.38
N GLU A 14 56.36 -38.38 -55.05
CA GLU A 14 56.77 -39.71 -54.51
C GLU A 14 57.52 -39.75 -53.16
N SER A 15 57.31 -40.66 -52.20
CA SER A 15 56.38 -41.81 -52.01
C SER A 15 56.35 -42.11 -50.47
N SER A 16 55.75 -43.17 -49.88
CA SER A 16 55.23 -44.44 -50.40
C SER A 16 53.99 -44.99 -49.66
N ASN A 17 54.15 -45.89 -48.68
CA ASN A 17 53.13 -46.82 -48.14
C ASN A 17 53.58 -47.36 -46.76
N GLU A 18 52.69 -47.40 -45.76
CA GLU A 18 52.40 -48.60 -44.93
C GLU A 18 51.30 -48.31 -43.88
N GLN A 19 50.49 -49.32 -43.58
CA GLN A 19 49.35 -49.25 -42.67
C GLN A 19 49.72 -49.79 -41.28
N SER A 20 49.24 -49.14 -40.23
CA SER A 20 49.00 -49.78 -38.93
C SER A 20 47.87 -49.09 -38.18
N GLU A 21 47.05 -49.89 -37.51
CA GLU A 21 45.86 -49.48 -36.75
C GLU A 21 46.22 -49.38 -35.26
N ASP A 22 45.82 -48.31 -34.56
CA ASP A 22 45.30 -48.40 -33.17
C ASP A 22 44.59 -47.11 -32.70
N GLU A 23 43.94 -47.17 -31.52
CA GLU A 23 42.87 -46.29 -31.03
C GLU A 23 43.21 -44.84 -30.57
N GLY A 24 42.35 -43.88 -30.98
CA GLY A 24 41.83 -42.75 -30.19
C GLY A 24 42.78 -41.61 -29.70
N PRO A 25 42.25 -40.53 -29.06
CA PRO A 25 40.91 -39.95 -29.13
C PRO A 25 40.89 -38.58 -29.87
N ARG A 26 39.77 -38.19 -30.49
CA ARG A 26 39.66 -36.90 -31.21
C ARG A 26 39.28 -35.73 -30.28
N SER A 27 40.28 -34.98 -29.82
CA SER A 27 40.08 -33.66 -29.21
C SER A 27 39.91 -32.58 -30.29
N THR A 28 38.71 -32.01 -30.43
CA THR A 28 38.46 -30.85 -31.29
C THR A 28 38.03 -29.63 -30.48
N GLN A 29 38.64 -28.49 -30.80
CA GLN A 29 38.45 -27.23 -30.11
C GLN A 29 37.00 -26.72 -30.25
N ARG A 30 36.34 -26.42 -29.13
CA ARG A 30 35.27 -25.41 -29.11
C ARG A 30 35.54 -24.32 -28.07
N ARG A 31 35.71 -23.12 -28.61
CA ARG A 31 35.91 -21.82 -27.98
C ARG A 31 34.79 -21.55 -26.96
N ARG A 32 35.12 -21.41 -25.68
CA ARG A 32 34.17 -21.00 -24.63
C ARG A 32 33.69 -19.58 -24.93
N GLN A 33 32.38 -19.43 -25.09
CA GLN A 33 31.67 -18.15 -25.15
C GLN A 33 30.99 -17.95 -23.80
N ASN A 34 31.54 -17.07 -22.97
CA ASN A 34 30.85 -16.64 -21.74
C ASN A 34 29.71 -15.69 -22.13
N GLN A 35 28.48 -16.19 -22.08
CA GLN A 35 27.29 -15.36 -21.86
C GLN A 35 26.75 -15.73 -20.47
N PRO A 36 26.48 -14.76 -19.58
CA PRO A 36 25.67 -15.03 -18.38
C PRO A 36 24.24 -15.36 -18.81
N ALA A 37 23.58 -16.25 -18.08
CA ALA A 37 22.23 -16.68 -18.39
C ALA A 37 21.23 -15.51 -18.30
N GLU A 38 20.39 -15.41 -19.32
CA GLU A 38 19.15 -14.65 -19.24
C GLU A 38 18.14 -15.58 -18.53
N GLU A 39 17.87 -15.30 -17.25
CA GLU A 39 16.69 -15.89 -16.57
C GLU A 39 15.47 -15.14 -17.10
N GLU A 40 14.71 -15.81 -17.97
CA GLU A 40 13.44 -15.31 -18.49
C GLU A 40 12.47 -15.11 -17.31
N GLU A 41 11.90 -13.91 -17.15
CA GLU A 41 10.83 -13.66 -16.17
C GLU A 41 9.58 -14.45 -16.63
N GLU A 42 9.44 -15.70 -16.18
CA GLU A 42 8.27 -16.55 -16.48
C GLU A 42 6.98 -15.83 -16.04
N GLU A 43 6.12 -15.52 -17.01
CA GLU A 43 4.76 -15.03 -16.73
C GLU A 43 3.95 -16.20 -16.13
N GLU A 44 3.90 -16.29 -14.79
CA GLU A 44 3.17 -17.38 -14.11
C GLU A 44 1.69 -17.42 -14.52
N GLU A 45 1.37 -18.44 -15.33
CA GLU A 45 0.03 -18.84 -15.71
C GLU A 45 -0.79 -19.24 -14.46
N TYR A 46 -2.03 -18.77 -14.38
CA TYR A 46 -2.90 -18.95 -13.22
C TYR A 46 -3.30 -20.42 -13.01
N THR A 47 -2.45 -21.20 -12.35
CA THR A 47 -2.76 -22.57 -11.94
C THR A 47 -3.74 -22.58 -10.76
N GLN A 48 -5.01 -22.77 -11.10
CA GLN A 48 -6.15 -22.83 -10.20
C GLN A 48 -6.09 -24.07 -9.29
N ASN A 49 -5.54 -23.93 -8.08
CA ASN A 49 -5.61 -24.95 -7.03
C ASN A 49 -6.54 -24.49 -5.90
N GLY A 50 -7.54 -25.33 -5.58
CA GLY A 50 -8.69 -24.96 -4.77
C GLY A 50 -8.42 -24.86 -3.27
N VAL A 51 -8.88 -23.76 -2.68
CA VAL A 51 -9.24 -23.62 -1.27
C VAL A 51 -10.52 -22.80 -1.26
N ASP A 52 -11.52 -23.22 -0.46
CA ASP A 52 -12.92 -22.81 -0.59
C ASP A 52 -13.15 -21.30 -0.85
N GLU A 53 -13.63 -20.98 -2.05
CA GLU A 53 -14.33 -19.71 -2.26
C GLU A 53 -15.61 -19.71 -1.41
N PRO A 54 -15.92 -18.62 -0.67
CA PRO A 54 -17.24 -18.46 -0.12
C PRO A 54 -18.22 -18.41 -1.28
N THR A 55 -19.07 -19.42 -1.38
CA THR A 55 -20.08 -19.54 -2.42
C THR A 55 -20.98 -18.31 -2.30
N VAL A 56 -20.83 -17.35 -3.21
CA VAL A 56 -21.85 -16.33 -3.38
C VAL A 56 -23.13 -17.09 -3.73
N ILE A 57 -24.13 -16.99 -2.86
CA ILE A 57 -25.46 -17.45 -3.21
C ILE A 57 -25.91 -16.52 -4.32
N ASP A 58 -25.77 -16.99 -5.56
CA ASP A 58 -26.42 -16.41 -6.73
C ASP A 58 -27.93 -16.57 -6.51
N GLY A 59 -28.48 -15.58 -5.81
CA GLY A 59 -29.89 -15.25 -5.85
C GLY A 59 -30.20 -14.71 -7.23
N ASP A 60 -30.25 -15.62 -8.20
CA ASP A 60 -30.65 -15.39 -9.58
C ASP A 60 -32.16 -15.11 -9.63
N GLY A 61 -32.51 -13.96 -9.06
CA GLY A 61 -33.76 -13.28 -9.35
C GLY A 61 -33.59 -12.60 -10.69
N ASP A 62 -33.85 -13.34 -11.77
CA ASP A 62 -33.98 -12.79 -13.10
C ASP A 62 -35.08 -11.71 -13.09
N VAL A 63 -34.66 -10.46 -13.33
CA VAL A 63 -35.56 -9.31 -13.49
C VAL A 63 -35.23 -8.61 -14.81
N GLU A 64 -35.37 -9.34 -15.91
CA GLU A 64 -35.45 -8.72 -17.22
C GLU A 64 -36.78 -7.96 -17.39
N ALA A 65 -36.77 -6.64 -17.11
CA ALA A 65 -37.65 -5.65 -17.76
C ALA A 65 -37.32 -4.20 -17.36
N GLY A 66 -37.37 -3.30 -18.34
CA GLY A 66 -37.63 -1.87 -18.10
C GLY A 66 -36.40 -0.96 -17.98
N ALA A 67 -36.20 -0.13 -19.01
CA ALA A 67 -35.39 1.08 -18.89
C ALA A 67 -36.14 2.12 -18.06
N ASP A 68 -35.84 2.21 -16.75
CA ASP A 68 -36.50 3.12 -15.79
C ASP A 68 -35.57 4.28 -15.38
N PRO A 69 -36.07 5.51 -15.10
CA PRO A 69 -35.24 6.69 -14.78
C PRO A 69 -34.36 6.57 -13.52
N ARG A 70 -34.50 5.48 -12.76
CA ARG A 70 -33.70 5.14 -11.55
C ARG A 70 -32.30 4.61 -11.84
N GLY A 71 -31.86 4.58 -13.11
CA GLY A 71 -30.59 3.98 -13.54
C GLY A 71 -29.36 4.39 -12.71
N ASN A 72 -29.26 5.64 -12.26
CA ASN A 72 -28.19 6.08 -11.36
C ASN A 72 -28.30 5.44 -9.96
N SER A 73 -29.48 5.49 -9.33
CA SER A 73 -29.68 4.99 -7.95
C SER A 73 -29.43 3.47 -7.83
N GLY A 74 -29.83 2.70 -8.85
CA GLY A 74 -29.52 1.27 -8.92
C GLY A 74 -28.01 1.00 -9.03
N LEU A 75 -27.27 1.81 -9.79
CA LEU A 75 -25.81 1.72 -9.89
C LEU A 75 -25.11 2.16 -8.59
N VAL A 76 -25.64 3.15 -7.88
CA VAL A 76 -25.16 3.57 -6.54
C VAL A 76 -25.31 2.43 -5.54
N MET A 77 -26.47 1.78 -5.47
CA MET A 77 -26.66 0.60 -4.61
C MET A 77 -25.70 -0.56 -4.97
N LYS A 78 -25.40 -0.75 -6.27
CA LYS A 78 -24.39 -1.72 -6.72
C LYS A 78 -22.98 -1.34 -6.26
N LEU A 79 -22.58 -0.06 -6.31
CA LEU A 79 -21.30 0.40 -5.80
C LEU A 79 -21.19 0.22 -4.27
N VAL A 80 -22.22 0.60 -3.51
CA VAL A 80 -22.24 0.42 -2.05
C VAL A 80 -22.09 -1.06 -1.69
N ARG A 81 -22.86 -1.95 -2.33
CA ARG A 81 -22.75 -3.40 -2.10
C ARG A 81 -21.38 -3.95 -2.49
N TYR A 82 -20.82 -3.51 -3.61
CA TYR A 82 -19.48 -3.91 -4.04
C TYR A 82 -18.40 -3.44 -3.05
N ALA A 83 -18.49 -2.21 -2.55
CA ALA A 83 -17.56 -1.68 -1.57
C ALA A 83 -17.61 -2.44 -0.23
N LEU A 84 -18.82 -2.77 0.26
CA LEU A 84 -19.01 -3.58 1.47
C LEU A 84 -18.45 -5.00 1.30
N ALA A 85 -18.64 -5.64 0.14
CA ALA A 85 -18.06 -6.95 -0.17
C ALA A 85 -16.52 -6.90 -0.26
N CYS A 86 -15.96 -5.84 -0.84
CA CYS A 86 -14.52 -5.59 -0.85
C CYS A 86 -13.95 -5.44 0.57
N GLU A 87 -14.63 -4.72 1.46
CA GLU A 87 -14.19 -4.58 2.84
C GLU A 87 -14.23 -5.94 3.57
N PHE A 88 -15.35 -6.67 3.47
CA PHE A 88 -15.52 -8.00 4.05
C PHE A 88 -14.46 -9.01 3.57
N GLY A 89 -14.06 -8.95 2.30
CA GLY A 89 -12.98 -9.78 1.74
C GLY A 89 -11.57 -9.24 1.95
N ARG A 90 -11.42 -8.07 2.58
CA ARG A 90 -10.17 -7.30 2.67
C ARG A 90 -9.48 -7.05 1.30
N VAL A 91 -10.26 -6.76 0.26
CA VAL A 91 -9.78 -6.49 -1.11
C VAL A 91 -9.88 -4.99 -1.42
N PRO A 92 -8.84 -4.35 -1.97
CA PRO A 92 -8.93 -2.95 -2.39
C PRO A 92 -9.92 -2.78 -3.56
N ILE A 93 -10.77 -1.77 -3.47
CA ILE A 93 -11.75 -1.36 -4.48
C ILE A 93 -10.98 -0.72 -5.64
N ARG A 94 -10.83 -1.43 -6.76
CA ARG A 94 -10.09 -0.96 -7.95
C ARG A 94 -11.02 -0.49 -9.06
N ARG A 95 -10.52 0.41 -9.92
CA ARG A 95 -11.24 0.93 -11.09
C ARG A 95 -11.75 -0.17 -12.01
N GLU A 96 -10.97 -1.24 -12.19
CA GLU A 96 -11.31 -2.40 -13.03
C GLU A 96 -12.52 -3.14 -12.47
N GLY A 97 -12.52 -3.40 -11.15
CA GLY A 97 -13.62 -4.05 -10.45
C GLY A 97 -14.89 -3.20 -10.41
N ILE A 98 -14.78 -1.88 -10.23
CA ILE A 98 -15.93 -0.96 -10.38
C ILE A 98 -16.49 -1.02 -11.81
N ARG A 99 -15.63 -0.99 -12.83
CA ARG A 99 -16.04 -1.08 -14.24
C ARG A 99 -16.80 -2.38 -14.52
N GLU A 100 -16.29 -3.50 -14.03
CA GLU A 100 -16.86 -4.82 -14.27
C GLU A 100 -18.13 -5.08 -13.45
N LYS A 101 -18.07 -4.92 -12.12
CA LYS A 101 -19.13 -5.34 -11.18
C LYS A 101 -20.22 -4.28 -10.96
N VAL A 102 -19.92 -3.00 -11.11
CA VAL A 102 -20.90 -1.91 -10.92
C VAL A 102 -21.46 -1.44 -12.26
N PHE A 103 -20.59 -1.01 -13.17
CA PHE A 103 -21.01 -0.44 -14.45
C PHE A 103 -21.43 -1.50 -15.47
N ALA A 104 -20.68 -2.59 -15.60
CA ALA A 104 -20.89 -3.64 -16.59
C ALA A 104 -21.11 -3.06 -18.00
N LYS A 105 -22.34 -3.17 -18.55
CA LYS A 105 -22.73 -2.63 -19.87
C LYS A 105 -23.02 -1.12 -19.85
N HIS A 106 -23.21 -0.50 -18.68
CA HIS A 106 -23.55 0.91 -18.51
C HIS A 106 -22.28 1.75 -18.27
N GLY A 107 -21.61 2.20 -19.34
CA GLY A 107 -20.28 2.83 -19.27
C GLY A 107 -20.12 3.98 -18.25
N GLY A 108 -18.99 3.99 -17.53
CA GLY A 108 -18.73 4.81 -16.34
C GLY A 108 -18.54 6.33 -16.51
N ARG A 109 -19.18 6.98 -17.49
CA ARG A 109 -19.05 8.44 -17.74
C ARG A 109 -19.52 9.34 -16.60
N LYS A 110 -20.32 8.82 -15.66
CA LYS A 110 -20.84 9.55 -14.49
C LYS A 110 -20.25 9.07 -13.14
N PHE A 111 -19.05 8.49 -13.15
CA PHE A 111 -18.47 7.90 -11.93
C PHE A 111 -18.41 8.86 -10.73
N GLN A 112 -18.06 10.15 -10.92
CA GLN A 112 -17.98 11.09 -9.81
C GLN A 112 -19.34 11.26 -9.10
N GLN A 113 -20.41 11.55 -9.85
CA GLN A 113 -21.76 11.70 -9.28
C GLN A 113 -22.22 10.45 -8.52
N LEU A 114 -21.91 9.27 -9.07
CA LEU A 114 -22.24 7.99 -8.46
C LEU A 114 -21.35 7.68 -7.24
N PHE A 115 -20.10 8.12 -7.23
CA PHE A 115 -19.20 8.02 -6.08
C PHE A 115 -19.69 8.93 -4.95
N ASP A 116 -20.05 10.18 -5.26
CA ASP A 116 -20.54 11.16 -4.29
C ASP A 116 -21.87 10.67 -3.64
N GLU A 117 -22.82 10.17 -4.43
CA GLU A 117 -24.09 9.60 -3.91
C GLU A 117 -23.85 8.29 -3.12
N ALA A 118 -22.85 7.48 -3.50
CA ALA A 118 -22.47 6.30 -2.74
C ALA A 118 -21.79 6.63 -1.40
N GLN A 119 -20.97 7.69 -1.33
CA GLN A 119 -20.37 8.17 -0.09
C GLN A 119 -21.46 8.58 0.91
N VAL A 120 -22.46 9.35 0.48
CA VAL A 120 -23.60 9.72 1.34
C VAL A 120 -24.29 8.47 1.90
N GLN A 121 -24.57 7.45 1.07
CA GLN A 121 -25.21 6.23 1.56
C GLN A 121 -24.31 5.38 2.47
N LEU A 122 -22.99 5.34 2.24
CA LEU A 122 -22.03 4.67 3.12
C LEU A 122 -21.94 5.37 4.48
N GLU A 123 -21.89 6.70 4.50
CA GLU A 123 -21.78 7.49 5.72
C GLU A 123 -23.08 7.45 6.54
N GLU A 124 -24.24 7.73 5.93
CA GLU A 124 -25.53 7.81 6.62
C GLU A 124 -26.05 6.47 7.13
N LYS A 125 -25.86 5.38 6.36
CA LYS A 125 -26.49 4.08 6.66
C LYS A 125 -25.55 3.06 7.28
N PHE A 126 -24.25 3.14 6.98
CA PHE A 126 -23.27 2.13 7.39
C PHE A 126 -22.19 2.69 8.33
N GLY A 127 -22.08 4.02 8.51
CA GLY A 127 -21.01 4.63 9.30
C GLY A 127 -19.62 4.32 8.72
N MET A 128 -19.53 4.30 7.38
CA MET A 128 -18.31 4.03 6.63
C MET A 128 -18.08 5.09 5.57
N GLN A 129 -16.83 5.27 5.15
CA GLN A 129 -16.46 6.14 4.04
C GLN A 129 -15.44 5.41 3.15
N MET A 130 -15.55 5.58 1.85
CA MET A 130 -14.59 5.08 0.87
C MET A 130 -13.40 6.04 0.77
N VAL A 131 -12.22 5.57 1.16
CA VAL A 131 -10.99 6.38 1.27
C VAL A 131 -9.98 5.90 0.24
N GLU A 132 -9.35 6.85 -0.48
CA GLU A 132 -8.30 6.53 -1.46
C GLU A 132 -7.02 6.04 -0.76
N LEU A 133 -6.51 4.90 -1.22
CA LEU A 133 -5.22 4.38 -0.79
C LEU A 133 -4.08 5.20 -1.44
N PRO A 134 -2.99 5.51 -0.70
CA PRO A 134 -1.81 6.12 -1.29
C PRO A 134 -1.25 5.27 -2.44
N SER A 135 -0.80 5.92 -3.52
CA SER A 135 -0.05 5.25 -4.57
C SER A 135 1.10 4.44 -3.98
N LYS A 136 1.34 3.21 -4.48
CA LYS A 136 2.51 2.41 -4.11
C LYS A 136 3.78 3.21 -4.38
N GLU A 137 4.69 3.28 -3.40
CA GLU A 137 5.98 3.93 -3.60
C GLU A 137 6.81 3.13 -4.60
N LYS A 138 7.41 3.83 -5.56
CA LYS A 138 8.37 3.29 -6.53
C LYS A 138 9.77 3.29 -5.92
N VAL A 139 10.07 2.30 -5.08
CA VAL A 139 11.25 2.32 -4.21
C VAL A 139 12.50 1.75 -4.90
N THR A 140 12.37 0.68 -5.69
CA THR A 140 13.52 -0.03 -6.27
C THR A 140 14.20 0.77 -7.39
N LEU A 141 15.43 0.39 -7.74
CA LEU A 141 16.10 0.96 -8.92
C LEU A 141 15.40 0.60 -10.24
N LYS A 142 14.76 -0.58 -10.34
CA LYS A 142 13.90 -0.97 -11.48
C LYS A 142 12.71 -0.01 -11.57
N ASP A 143 11.96 0.19 -10.48
CA ASP A 143 10.82 1.12 -10.42
C ASP A 143 11.19 2.57 -10.80
N ARG A 144 12.37 3.05 -10.35
CA ARG A 144 12.83 4.42 -10.66
C ARG A 144 13.23 4.56 -12.13
N ARG A 145 13.93 3.59 -12.71
CA ARG A 145 14.25 3.57 -14.15
C ARG A 145 12.98 3.52 -14.99
N GLU A 146 12.02 2.67 -14.63
CA GLU A 146 10.72 2.57 -15.29
C GLU A 146 9.87 3.84 -15.12
N ALA A 147 9.91 4.50 -13.96
CA ALA A 147 9.25 5.79 -13.77
C ALA A 147 9.81 6.87 -14.71
N LEU A 148 11.14 6.95 -14.83
CA LEU A 148 11.81 7.90 -15.73
C LEU A 148 11.50 7.59 -17.21
N ALA A 149 11.44 6.30 -17.59
CA ALA A 149 11.04 5.89 -18.93
C ALA A 149 9.55 6.16 -19.23
N ALA A 150 8.66 5.99 -18.24
CA ALA A 150 7.24 6.29 -18.38
C ALA A 150 6.96 7.80 -18.55
N VAL A 151 7.74 8.66 -17.87
CA VAL A 151 7.69 10.12 -18.07
C VAL A 151 8.01 10.53 -19.51
N GLN A 152 8.84 9.75 -20.22
CA GLN A 152 9.15 10.00 -21.65
C GLN A 152 8.07 9.48 -22.62
N LYS A 153 7.08 8.71 -22.17
CA LYS A 153 6.12 8.00 -23.04
C LYS A 153 4.63 8.30 -22.82
N ALA A 154 4.23 9.05 -21.79
CA ALA A 154 2.82 9.19 -21.42
C ALA A 154 2.31 10.64 -21.28
N ALA A 155 1.69 11.16 -22.34
CA ALA A 155 0.65 12.18 -22.24
C ALA A 155 -0.68 11.56 -21.79
N ALA A 156 -0.70 10.93 -20.61
CA ALA A 156 -1.93 10.42 -19.98
C ALA A 156 -1.70 10.13 -18.49
N THR A 157 -2.12 11.06 -17.61
CA THR A 157 -1.99 10.95 -16.15
C THR A 157 -3.00 9.96 -15.55
N SER A 158 -2.92 8.68 -15.94
CA SER A 158 -3.80 7.62 -15.41
C SER A 158 -3.37 7.22 -14.01
N THR A 159 -3.78 8.00 -13.00
CA THR A 159 -3.67 7.61 -11.59
C THR A 159 -4.49 6.33 -11.37
N ASN A 160 -3.83 5.21 -11.06
CA ASN A 160 -4.49 3.96 -10.64
C ASN A 160 -5.02 4.13 -9.21
N ARG A 161 -6.14 4.86 -9.08
CA ARG A 161 -6.81 5.07 -7.80
C ARG A 161 -7.44 3.77 -7.34
N SER A 162 -7.11 3.37 -6.12
CA SER A 162 -7.72 2.25 -5.42
C SER A 162 -8.21 2.73 -4.07
N TYR A 163 -9.38 2.25 -3.63
CA TYR A 163 -10.00 2.69 -2.39
C TYR A 163 -10.16 1.51 -1.42
N ILE A 164 -10.41 1.81 -0.15
CA ILE A 164 -10.92 0.86 0.86
C ILE A 164 -12.11 1.51 1.57
N LEU A 165 -12.90 0.74 2.34
CA LEU A 165 -13.80 1.36 3.30
C LEU A 165 -13.06 1.61 4.61
N LYS A 166 -13.42 2.68 5.29
CA LYS A 166 -12.96 3.00 6.65
C LYS A 166 -14.16 3.38 7.48
N SER A 167 -14.25 2.88 8.71
CA SER A 167 -15.32 3.29 9.62
C SER A 167 -15.16 4.77 10.00
N THR A 168 -16.27 5.50 9.97
CA THR A 168 -16.40 6.88 10.46
C THR A 168 -17.05 6.93 11.85
N LEU A 169 -17.32 5.77 12.46
CA LEU A 169 -17.92 5.69 13.78
C LEU A 169 -16.97 6.25 14.87
N PRO A 170 -17.49 7.00 15.86
CA PRO A 170 -16.72 7.41 17.03
C PRO A 170 -16.04 6.24 17.75
N GLN A 171 -14.83 6.46 18.28
CA GLN A 171 -13.99 5.41 18.89
C GLN A 171 -14.69 4.56 19.98
N LYS A 172 -15.67 5.12 20.70
CA LYS A 172 -16.52 4.38 21.66
C LYS A 172 -17.37 3.26 21.05
N TYR A 173 -17.57 3.25 19.73
CA TYR A 173 -18.25 2.20 18.98
C TYR A 173 -17.28 1.32 18.17
N ASN A 174 -15.98 1.60 18.24
CA ASN A 174 -14.92 0.78 17.64
C ASN A 174 -14.64 -0.44 18.53
N ILE A 175 -15.67 -1.27 18.70
CA ILE A 175 -15.65 -2.50 19.51
C ILE A 175 -16.05 -3.69 18.62
N PRO A 176 -15.49 -4.91 18.84
CA PRO A 176 -15.81 -6.10 18.02
C PRO A 176 -17.28 -6.51 18.01
N ALA A 177 -18.08 -6.04 18.98
CA ALA A 177 -19.52 -6.27 19.05
C ALA A 177 -20.34 -5.39 18.09
N ILE A 178 -19.75 -4.32 17.54
CA ILE A 178 -20.40 -3.38 16.60
C ILE A 178 -19.74 -3.47 15.23
N ILE A 179 -18.41 -3.37 15.18
CA ILE A 179 -17.63 -3.54 13.95
C ILE A 179 -17.27 -5.03 13.86
N THR A 180 -18.13 -5.80 13.19
CA THR A 180 -17.95 -7.24 13.05
C THR A 180 -16.70 -7.57 12.24
N PRO A 181 -15.92 -8.58 12.65
CA PRO A 181 -14.74 -9.03 11.90
C PRO A 181 -15.08 -9.49 10.45
N SER A 182 -14.21 -9.10 9.51
CA SER A 182 -14.21 -9.37 8.06
C SER A 182 -13.59 -10.74 7.65
N HIS A 183 -14.47 -11.70 7.36
CA HIS A 183 -14.23 -13.06 6.87
C HIS A 183 -12.86 -13.71 7.18
N ILE A 184 -12.68 -14.06 8.46
CA ILE A 184 -11.81 -15.14 8.91
C ILE A 184 -12.72 -16.14 9.68
N PRO A 185 -12.48 -17.47 9.65
CA PRO A 185 -13.39 -18.50 10.18
C PRO A 185 -13.81 -18.34 11.66
N SER A 186 -13.19 -17.47 12.44
CA SER A 186 -13.72 -17.02 13.72
C SER A 186 -13.30 -15.58 14.07
N ALA A 187 -14.14 -14.90 14.85
CA ALA A 187 -13.83 -13.56 15.39
C ALA A 187 -12.54 -13.52 16.23
N SER A 188 -12.17 -14.64 16.87
CA SER A 188 -10.93 -14.77 17.65
C SER A 188 -9.70 -14.79 16.73
N ALA A 189 -9.71 -15.65 15.70
CA ALA A 189 -8.64 -15.71 14.70
C ALA A 189 -8.48 -14.38 13.95
N GLU A 190 -9.57 -13.63 13.77
CA GLU A 190 -9.48 -12.30 13.19
C GLU A 190 -8.90 -11.25 14.13
N SER A 191 -9.31 -11.24 15.39
CA SER A 191 -8.76 -10.34 16.40
C SER A 191 -7.25 -10.59 16.56
N ALA A 192 -6.82 -11.85 16.50
CA ALA A 192 -5.41 -12.23 16.46
C ALA A 192 -4.70 -11.76 15.18
N TYR A 193 -5.30 -11.92 13.99
CA TYR A 193 -4.73 -11.41 12.74
C TYR A 193 -4.60 -9.88 12.74
N MET A 194 -5.60 -9.17 13.30
CA MET A 194 -5.57 -7.72 13.49
C MET A 194 -4.45 -7.29 14.42
N GLY A 195 -4.29 -7.95 15.57
CA GLY A 195 -3.16 -7.71 16.47
C GLY A 195 -1.81 -7.92 15.77
N LEU A 196 -1.66 -9.02 15.03
CA LEU A 196 -0.43 -9.37 14.32
C LEU A 196 -0.07 -8.36 13.21
N TYR A 197 -1.00 -8.00 12.32
CA TYR A 197 -0.68 -7.02 11.27
C TYR A 197 -0.42 -5.64 11.86
N THR A 198 -1.14 -5.24 12.91
CA THR A 198 -0.96 -3.94 13.58
C THR A 198 0.41 -3.88 14.25
N LEU A 199 0.84 -4.97 14.90
CA LEU A 199 2.16 -5.11 15.52
C LEU A 199 3.29 -5.06 14.48
N ILE A 200 3.18 -5.81 13.38
CA ILE A 200 4.20 -5.82 12.32
C ILE A 200 4.30 -4.44 11.65
N VAL A 201 3.16 -3.81 11.32
CA VAL A 201 3.15 -2.43 10.78
C VAL A 201 3.78 -1.46 11.78
N SER A 202 3.46 -1.58 13.08
CA SER A 202 4.07 -0.76 14.14
C SER A 202 5.58 -0.92 14.21
N ILE A 203 6.10 -2.14 14.16
CA ILE A 203 7.56 -2.41 14.15
C ILE A 203 8.22 -1.73 12.96
N ILE A 204 7.63 -1.83 11.76
CA ILE A 204 8.16 -1.20 10.54
C ILE A 204 8.11 0.34 10.67
N MET A 205 7.00 0.91 11.13
CA MET A 205 6.86 2.37 11.29
C MET A 205 7.83 2.95 12.31
N LEU A 206 7.99 2.31 13.48
CA LEU A 206 8.92 2.73 14.53
C LEU A 206 10.41 2.61 14.12
N ASN A 207 10.71 1.86 13.06
CA ASN A 207 12.03 1.79 12.44
C ASN A 207 12.25 2.85 11.33
N GLY A 208 11.35 3.84 11.20
CA GLY A 208 11.41 4.87 10.16
C GLY A 208 10.67 4.48 8.87
N GLY A 209 9.75 3.51 8.93
CA GLY A 209 8.90 3.09 7.82
C GLY A 209 9.50 2.02 6.89
N ARG A 210 10.76 1.63 7.10
CA ARG A 210 11.45 0.53 6.41
C ARG A 210 12.33 -0.26 7.39
N ILE A 211 12.51 -1.55 7.13
CA ILE A 211 13.32 -2.45 7.98
C ILE A 211 13.89 -3.60 7.13
N SER A 212 15.11 -4.06 7.43
CA SER A 212 15.65 -5.27 6.78
C SER A 212 14.94 -6.54 7.27
N ASP A 213 14.88 -7.56 6.42
CA ASP A 213 14.28 -8.87 6.73
C ASP A 213 14.86 -9.46 8.05
N GLU A 214 16.19 -9.54 8.15
CA GLU A 214 16.86 -10.02 9.37
C GLU A 214 16.43 -9.27 10.63
N LYS A 215 16.31 -7.94 10.57
CA LYS A 215 15.99 -7.12 11.74
C LYS A 215 14.53 -7.32 12.15
N LEU A 216 13.62 -7.46 11.19
CA LEU A 216 12.22 -7.79 11.44
C LEU A 216 12.07 -9.19 12.05
N MET A 217 12.75 -10.19 11.50
CA MET A 217 12.72 -11.56 12.02
C MET A 217 13.32 -11.65 13.44
N ARG A 218 14.36 -10.88 13.77
CA ARG A 218 14.88 -10.75 15.15
C ARG A 218 13.86 -10.13 16.11
N TYR A 219 13.04 -9.16 15.68
CA TYR A 219 11.95 -8.65 16.51
C TYR A 219 10.85 -9.69 16.72
N LEU A 220 10.45 -10.41 15.68
CA LEU A 220 9.44 -11.48 15.77
C LEU A 220 9.92 -12.66 16.61
N GLN A 221 11.20 -13.01 16.57
CA GLN A 221 11.78 -14.06 17.41
C GLN A 221 11.67 -13.74 18.90
N ARG A 222 11.86 -12.47 19.29
CA ARG A 222 11.65 -12.01 20.68
C ARG A 222 10.19 -12.07 21.14
N LEU A 223 9.26 -12.19 20.20
CA LEU A 223 7.82 -12.32 20.42
C LEU A 223 7.33 -13.78 20.24
N ASN A 224 8.25 -14.74 20.04
CA ASN A 224 7.98 -16.13 19.68
C ASN A 224 7.10 -16.29 18.41
N ALA A 225 7.20 -15.35 17.48
CA ALA A 225 6.36 -15.21 16.28
C ALA A 225 7.15 -15.31 14.95
N ASN A 226 8.34 -15.91 14.97
CA ASN A 226 9.23 -16.03 13.80
C ASN A 226 9.05 -17.30 12.96
N VAL A 227 8.25 -18.27 13.43
CA VAL A 227 7.92 -19.49 12.67
C VAL A 227 6.40 -19.67 12.61
N ASN A 228 5.77 -19.73 13.80
CA ASN A 228 4.33 -19.87 13.95
C ASN A 228 3.77 -18.64 14.66
N THR A 229 2.50 -18.34 14.41
CA THR A 229 1.73 -17.29 15.09
C THR A 229 0.39 -17.86 15.55
N PRO A 230 -0.41 -17.13 16.35
CA PRO A 230 -1.76 -17.56 16.74
C PRO A 230 -2.78 -17.77 15.61
N VAL A 231 -2.43 -17.48 14.34
CA VAL A 231 -3.35 -17.61 13.19
C VAL A 231 -2.81 -18.56 12.12
N ASP A 232 -1.52 -18.45 11.80
CA ASP A 232 -0.88 -19.24 10.73
C ASP A 232 0.66 -19.24 10.88
N THR A 233 1.41 -19.85 9.96
CA THR A 233 2.87 -19.67 9.88
C THR A 233 3.22 -18.22 9.54
N THR A 234 4.41 -17.78 9.97
CA THR A 234 4.89 -16.41 9.75
C THR A 234 4.98 -16.09 8.25
N GLU A 235 5.41 -17.06 7.43
CA GLU A 235 5.49 -16.92 5.97
C GLU A 235 4.12 -16.72 5.32
N LEU A 236 3.11 -17.51 5.71
CA LEU A 236 1.75 -17.41 5.20
C LEU A 236 1.07 -16.10 5.65
N ILE A 237 1.33 -15.64 6.88
CA ILE A 237 0.90 -14.30 7.30
C ILE A 237 1.54 -13.21 6.46
N PHE A 238 2.85 -13.28 6.19
CA PHE A 238 3.53 -12.28 5.38
C PHE A 238 3.03 -12.28 3.93
N ALA A 239 2.73 -13.44 3.35
CA ALA A 239 2.08 -13.54 2.04
C ALA A 239 0.68 -12.92 2.04
N LYS A 240 -0.15 -13.24 3.06
CA LYS A 240 -1.51 -12.69 3.23
C LYS A 240 -1.50 -11.18 3.43
N MET A 241 -0.59 -10.66 4.26
CA MET A 241 -0.42 -9.23 4.53
C MET A 241 0.06 -8.45 3.29
N GLN A 242 0.91 -9.05 2.44
CA GLN A 242 1.28 -8.47 1.15
C GLN A 242 0.09 -8.44 0.18
N LYS A 243 -0.64 -9.55 0.05
CA LYS A 243 -1.85 -9.66 -0.81
C LYS A 243 -2.91 -8.61 -0.43
N GLN A 244 -3.10 -8.37 0.88
CA GLN A 244 -4.03 -7.37 1.41
C GLN A 244 -3.46 -5.95 1.48
N GLY A 245 -2.18 -5.75 1.16
CA GLY A 245 -1.55 -4.42 1.04
C GLY A 245 -1.13 -3.75 2.35
N TYR A 246 -0.97 -4.52 3.44
CA TYR A 246 -0.45 -4.03 4.73
C TYR A 246 1.06 -3.78 4.71
N ILE A 247 1.80 -4.64 4.02
CA ILE A 247 3.27 -4.57 3.86
C ILE A 247 3.67 -4.81 2.41
N VAL A 248 4.87 -4.40 2.04
CA VAL A 248 5.48 -4.68 0.73
C VAL A 248 6.91 -5.17 0.96
N LYS A 249 7.29 -6.28 0.32
CA LYS A 249 8.67 -6.76 0.24
C LYS A 249 9.40 -6.00 -0.86
N ILE A 250 10.53 -5.42 -0.51
CA ILE A 250 11.49 -4.82 -1.44
C ILE A 250 12.64 -5.80 -1.55
N LYS A 251 12.94 -6.26 -2.77
CA LYS A 251 14.20 -6.92 -3.10
C LYS A 251 15.01 -5.96 -3.96
N ASP A 252 16.23 -5.65 -3.57
CA ASP A 252 17.16 -4.86 -4.38
C ASP A 252 18.48 -5.62 -4.52
N ASN A 253 18.96 -5.74 -5.75
CA ASN A 253 20.26 -6.32 -6.11
C ASN A 253 21.05 -5.28 -6.92
N ALA A 254 21.25 -4.11 -6.30
CA ALA A 254 21.97 -2.99 -6.90
C ALA A 254 23.47 -3.29 -7.10
N ASN A 255 24.06 -4.09 -6.21
CA ASN A 255 25.51 -4.23 -6.03
C ASN A 255 26.00 -5.69 -6.01
N GLY A 256 25.22 -6.67 -6.47
CA GLY A 256 25.56 -8.09 -6.36
C GLY A 256 25.32 -8.69 -4.97
N THR A 257 24.63 -7.97 -4.09
CA THR A 257 24.17 -8.44 -2.78
C THR A 257 22.66 -8.30 -2.72
N ASP A 258 21.94 -9.39 -2.45
CA ASP A 258 20.48 -9.38 -2.31
C ASP A 258 20.06 -8.73 -0.99
N ILE A 259 19.65 -7.48 -1.06
CA ILE A 259 19.09 -6.76 0.09
C ILE A 259 17.57 -6.93 0.07
N THR A 260 17.05 -7.59 1.11
CA THR A 260 15.60 -7.71 1.34
C THR A 260 15.16 -6.76 2.46
N GLU A 261 14.26 -5.84 2.14
CA GLU A 261 13.62 -4.95 3.09
C GLU A 261 12.09 -5.11 3.08
N TRP A 262 11.47 -4.68 4.18
CA TRP A 262 10.03 -4.59 4.37
C TRP A 262 9.64 -3.14 4.60
N MET A 263 8.58 -2.71 3.91
CA MET A 263 7.98 -1.39 4.09
C MET A 263 6.47 -1.50 4.36
N VAL A 264 5.87 -0.45 4.92
CA VAL A 264 4.41 -0.40 5.11
C VAL A 264 3.71 -0.17 3.77
N GLY A 265 2.77 -1.04 3.43
CA GLY A 265 1.94 -0.95 2.24
C GLY A 265 0.83 0.10 2.36
N PRO A 266 0.16 0.46 1.24
CA PRO A 266 -0.86 1.51 1.22
C PRO A 266 -1.98 1.32 2.25
N ARG A 267 -2.41 0.09 2.50
CA ARG A 267 -3.50 -0.20 3.44
C ARG A 267 -3.08 -0.02 4.89
N GLY A 268 -1.89 -0.52 5.25
CA GLY A 268 -1.31 -0.34 6.59
C GLY A 268 -1.13 1.13 6.96
N LYS A 269 -0.84 2.00 5.99
CA LYS A 269 -0.75 3.46 6.20
C LYS A 269 -2.09 4.14 6.51
N ILE A 270 -3.22 3.60 6.06
CA ILE A 270 -4.57 4.20 6.22
C ILE A 270 -5.34 3.62 7.41
N GLU A 271 -5.21 2.31 7.65
CA GLU A 271 -5.93 1.61 8.73
C GLU A 271 -5.20 1.72 10.07
N VAL A 272 -3.88 1.50 10.08
CA VAL A 272 -3.06 1.66 11.29
C VAL A 272 -2.56 3.11 11.35
N GLY A 273 -1.71 3.50 10.41
CA GLY A 273 -1.12 4.85 10.36
C GLY A 273 -0.36 5.25 11.63
N ALA A 274 0.08 6.50 11.71
CA ALA A 274 0.88 6.96 12.85
C ALA A 274 0.09 6.97 14.17
N GLU A 275 -1.19 7.39 14.14
CA GLU A 275 -2.06 7.41 15.33
C GLU A 275 -2.38 6.00 15.85
N GLY A 276 -2.58 5.00 14.98
CA GLY A 276 -2.80 3.62 15.41
C GLY A 276 -1.55 3.00 16.05
N VAL A 277 -0.35 3.29 15.52
CA VAL A 277 0.90 2.86 16.16
C VAL A 277 1.09 3.55 17.52
N LYS A 278 0.85 4.86 17.59
CA LYS A 278 0.91 5.63 18.84
C LYS A 278 -0.03 5.04 19.89
N GLY A 279 -1.32 4.88 19.55
CA GLY A 279 -2.32 4.33 20.46
C GLY A 279 -2.01 2.90 20.92
N LEU A 280 -1.46 2.05 20.03
CA LEU A 280 -0.97 0.72 20.43
C LEU A 280 0.16 0.82 21.45
N VAL A 281 1.18 1.65 21.20
CA VAL A 281 2.33 1.78 22.11
C VAL A 281 1.91 2.37 23.45
N GLU A 282 1.07 3.40 23.47
CA GLU A 282 0.50 3.98 24.68
C GLU A 282 -0.30 2.93 25.48
N THR A 283 -1.11 2.10 24.81
CA THR A 283 -1.87 1.01 25.44
C THR A 283 -0.96 -0.10 26.01
N VAL A 284 0.13 -0.44 25.32
CA VAL A 284 1.07 -1.51 25.73
C VAL A 284 1.93 -1.09 26.92
N TYR A 285 2.37 0.18 26.98
CA TYR A 285 3.11 0.68 28.13
C TYR A 285 2.19 1.01 29.32
N GLY A 286 1.00 1.55 29.08
CA GLY A 286 0.05 1.94 30.12
C GLY A 286 0.69 2.81 31.20
N ASP A 287 0.46 2.49 32.47
CA ASP A 287 1.01 3.20 33.63
C ASP A 287 2.55 3.06 33.76
N THR A 288 3.20 2.22 32.95
CA THR A 288 4.67 2.07 32.91
C THR A 288 5.34 2.87 31.79
N ALA A 289 4.58 3.74 31.11
CA ALA A 289 5.09 4.63 30.07
C ALA A 289 6.19 5.56 30.61
N PRO A 290 7.39 5.60 29.99
CA PRO A 290 8.38 6.63 30.28
C PRO A 290 7.84 8.04 29.95
N ASP A 291 8.21 9.04 30.74
CA ASP A 291 7.82 10.45 30.51
C ASP A 291 8.23 10.95 29.10
N ASP A 292 9.31 10.39 28.54
CA ASP A 292 9.83 10.73 27.21
C ASP A 292 9.18 9.97 26.04
N LEU A 293 8.25 9.04 26.32
CA LEU A 293 7.66 8.15 25.33
C LEU A 293 6.97 8.92 24.18
N GLY A 294 6.21 9.96 24.51
CA GLY A 294 5.53 10.79 23.51
C GLY A 294 6.49 11.52 22.58
N VAL A 295 7.61 12.02 23.10
CA VAL A 295 8.67 12.69 22.31
C VAL A 295 9.34 11.69 21.37
N ARG A 296 9.67 10.51 21.88
CA ARG A 296 10.27 9.42 21.10
C ARG A 296 9.34 8.90 20.01
N LEU A 297 8.04 8.76 20.30
CA LEU A 297 7.03 8.37 19.31
C LEU A 297 6.90 9.39 18.18
N LYS A 298 6.81 10.69 18.49
CA LYS A 298 6.80 11.75 17.47
C LYS A 298 8.03 11.68 16.55
N ALA A 299 9.22 11.52 17.14
CA ALA A 299 10.48 11.39 16.41
C ALA A 299 10.53 10.14 15.52
N SER A 300 10.19 8.96 16.04
CA SER A 300 10.21 7.69 15.30
C SER A 300 9.16 7.63 14.18
N LEU A 301 7.98 8.23 14.38
CA LEU A 301 6.89 8.21 13.40
C LEU A 301 6.97 9.35 12.38
N GLY A 302 7.91 10.29 12.54
CA GLY A 302 8.06 11.45 11.65
C GLY A 302 6.86 12.41 11.70
N ILE A 303 6.10 12.40 12.80
CA ILE A 303 4.94 13.28 13.00
C ILE A 303 5.49 14.71 13.18
N LYS A 304 5.36 15.52 12.12
CA LYS A 304 5.57 16.96 12.21
C LYS A 304 4.42 17.54 13.01
N ASP A 305 4.72 18.31 14.05
CA ASP A 305 3.70 19.13 14.71
C ASP A 305 3.08 20.07 13.67
N GLY A 306 1.81 19.82 13.34
CA GLY A 306 1.02 20.79 12.60
C GLY A 306 0.91 22.07 13.40
N PRO A 307 0.71 23.24 12.77
CA PRO A 307 0.58 24.49 13.52
C PRO A 307 -0.60 24.34 14.47
N GLU A 308 -0.31 24.29 15.78
CA GLU A 308 -1.34 24.22 16.80
C GLU A 308 -2.34 25.33 16.53
N ARG A 309 -3.61 24.94 16.42
CA ARG A 309 -4.71 25.86 16.13
C ARG A 309 -4.96 26.68 17.38
N ARG A 310 -4.08 27.65 17.60
CA ARG A 310 -3.93 28.52 18.77
C ARG A 310 -5.30 28.79 19.35
N GLU A 311 -5.63 28.07 20.41
CA GLU A 311 -6.93 28.20 21.05
C GLU A 311 -7.08 29.67 21.42
N ARG A 312 -8.22 30.26 21.04
CA ARG A 312 -8.51 31.62 21.43
C ARG A 312 -8.75 31.57 22.94
N GLN A 313 -7.70 31.82 23.72
CA GLN A 313 -7.86 32.31 25.08
C GLN A 313 -8.76 33.53 24.98
N VAL A 314 -10.02 33.33 25.36
CA VAL A 314 -10.93 34.43 25.67
C VAL A 314 -10.40 34.98 26.98
N VAL A 315 -9.49 35.94 26.87
CA VAL A 315 -9.08 36.76 28.01
C VAL A 315 -10.30 37.62 28.33
N GLU A 316 -11.07 37.21 29.34
CA GLU A 316 -12.06 38.08 29.95
C GLU A 316 -11.33 39.30 30.50
N PRO A 317 -11.75 40.53 30.16
CA PRO A 317 -11.18 41.71 30.79
C PRO A 317 -11.73 41.81 32.20
N GLU A 318 -10.87 41.58 33.20
CA GLU A 318 -11.16 41.89 34.60
C GLU A 318 -11.59 43.36 34.69
N ARG A 319 -12.80 43.58 35.21
CA ARG A 319 -13.31 44.92 35.50
C ARG A 319 -12.75 45.37 36.84
N GLU A 320 -11.60 46.04 36.83
CA GLU A 320 -11.19 46.82 38.00
C GLU A 320 -12.17 47.97 38.25
N GLU A 321 -12.90 47.91 39.36
CA GLU A 321 -13.56 49.07 39.93
C GLU A 321 -12.51 50.02 40.54
N GLN A 322 -12.15 51.08 39.82
CA GLN A 322 -11.47 52.23 40.42
C GLN A 322 -12.33 53.49 40.27
N GLY A 323 -13.09 53.79 41.33
CA GLY A 323 -13.86 55.02 41.45
C GLY A 323 -13.04 56.22 41.92
N ARG A 324 -13.60 57.42 41.69
CA ARG A 324 -13.22 58.76 42.20
C ARG A 324 -12.06 59.48 41.49
N GLY A 325 -12.39 60.58 40.79
CA GLY A 325 -11.41 61.65 40.55
C GLY A 325 -11.76 62.73 39.51
N GLY A 326 -12.44 63.81 39.92
CA GLY A 326 -12.08 65.15 39.42
C GLY A 326 -12.59 65.62 38.04
N ARG A 327 -13.90 65.81 37.86
CA ARG A 327 -14.44 66.66 36.78
C ARG A 327 -14.23 68.15 37.13
N ARG A 328 -13.31 68.85 36.44
CA ARG A 328 -13.26 70.33 36.41
C ARG A 328 -13.40 70.83 34.97
N ARG A 329 -14.65 71.06 34.55
CA ARG A 329 -14.97 72.09 33.54
C ARG A 329 -15.21 73.39 34.30
N ARG A 330 -14.69 74.50 33.80
CA ARG A 330 -15.04 75.85 34.25
C ARG A 330 -15.47 76.66 33.03
N ALA A 331 -16.77 76.78 32.88
CA ALA A 331 -17.44 77.98 32.41
C ALA A 331 -18.21 78.51 33.64
N ASP A 332 -18.59 79.77 33.78
CA ASP A 332 -18.59 80.91 32.86
C ASP A 332 -18.06 82.15 33.60
N GLU A 333 -17.80 83.24 32.89
CA GLU A 333 -18.19 84.59 33.33
C GLU A 333 -18.18 85.53 32.11
N ALA A 334 -19.07 86.51 32.12
CA ALA A 334 -19.37 87.39 30.99
C ALA A 334 -19.30 88.87 31.41
N GLU A 335 -19.38 89.73 30.39
CA GLU A 335 -19.74 91.16 30.45
C GLU A 335 -18.68 92.22 30.83
N GLU A 336 -18.95 93.40 30.25
CA GLU A 336 -18.47 94.78 30.48
C GLU A 336 -17.13 95.29 29.87
N GLU A 337 -17.33 96.35 29.06
CA GLU A 337 -16.45 97.37 28.42
C GLU A 337 -15.24 96.97 27.55
#